data_AF-A0A3D4JJB0-F1
#
_entry.id   AF-A0A3D4JJB0-F1
#
_cell.length_a   1.000
_cell.length_b   1.000
_cell.length_c   1.000
_cell.angle_alpha   90.00
_cell.angle_beta   90.00
_cell.angle_gamma   90.00
#
_symmetry.space_group_name_H-M   'P 1'
#
loop_
_entity.id
_entity.type
_entity.pdbx_description
1 polymer ?
#
loop_
_entity_poly.entity_id
_entity_poly.type
_entity_poly.pdbx_seq_one_letter_code
_entity_poly.pdbx_strand_id
1 'polypeptide(L)'
;MQALINCFEKFSERLDALENRQKRLEIKSVGFTLPTARKVEDYCDYLENLKITDNTVSLRIDEHVSAINALLNILCFQVGLSAGTLSFDAVQGMKTATEVISQDSKTARTIKNNKNLISESIESVVHAFISSGIQLGFIKKKKYS
;
A
#
# COMPACT_ATOMS: atom_id res chain seq x y z
N MET A 1 10.48 13.22 -1.60
CA MET A 1 9.12 12.68 -1.81
C MET A 1 8.66 12.77 -3.26
N GLN A 2 8.87 13.89 -3.98
CA GLN A 2 8.44 14.04 -5.38
C GLN A 2 8.99 12.97 -6.36
N ALA A 3 10.23 12.50 -6.16
CA ALA A 3 10.83 11.48 -7.03
C ALA A 3 10.13 10.10 -6.95
N LEU A 4 9.53 9.75 -5.81
CA LEU A 4 8.80 8.48 -5.66
C LEU A 4 7.41 8.55 -6.30
N ILE A 5 6.75 9.71 -6.22
CA ILE A 5 5.46 9.97 -6.89
C ILE A 5 5.64 9.87 -8.41
N ASN A 6 6.67 10.55 -8.95
CA ASN A 6 6.95 10.52 -10.39
C ASN A 6 7.34 9.12 -10.89
N CYS A 7 7.95 8.29 -10.04
CA CYS A 7 8.29 6.90 -10.39
C CYS A 7 7.02 6.02 -10.44
N PHE A 8 6.05 6.28 -9.56
CA PHE A 8 4.78 5.54 -9.50
C PHE A 8 3.84 5.92 -10.66
N GLU A 9 3.73 7.20 -11.00
CA GLU A 9 2.96 7.66 -12.18
C GLU A 9 3.51 7.06 -13.47
N LYS A 10 4.85 7.05 -13.64
CA LYS A 10 5.51 6.47 -14.81
C LYS A 10 5.36 4.95 -14.89
N PHE A 11 5.08 4.27 -13.77
CA PHE A 11 4.78 2.84 -13.75
C PHE A 11 3.33 2.58 -14.19
N SER A 12 2.38 3.42 -13.77
CA SER A 12 0.97 3.35 -14.18
C SER A 12 0.82 3.54 -15.70
N GLU A 13 1.47 4.54 -16.28
CA GLU A 13 1.41 4.79 -17.73
C GLU A 13 1.98 3.61 -18.56
N ARG A 14 2.96 2.89 -18.02
CA ARG A 14 3.55 1.72 -18.70
C ARG A 14 2.63 0.50 -18.64
N LEU A 15 1.78 0.38 -17.61
CA LEU A 15 0.76 -0.67 -17.53
C LEU A 15 -0.35 -0.44 -18.56
N ASP A 16 -0.86 0.80 -18.68
CA ASP A 16 -1.90 1.15 -19.66
C ASP A 16 -1.40 1.03 -21.13
N ALA A 17 -0.11 1.30 -21.36
CA ALA A 17 0.52 1.13 -22.68
C ALA A 17 0.66 -0.34 -23.10
N LEU A 18 0.79 -1.27 -22.14
CA LEU A 18 0.86 -2.71 -22.43
C LEU A 18 -0.52 -3.29 -22.74
N GLU A 19 -1.57 -2.79 -22.11
CA GLU A 19 -2.95 -3.22 -22.39
C GLU A 19 -3.40 -2.81 -23.80
N ASN A 20 -3.03 -1.60 -24.25
CA ASN A 20 -3.31 -1.12 -25.61
C ASN A 20 -2.51 -1.85 -26.70
N ARG A 21 -1.37 -2.47 -26.36
CA ARG A 21 -0.62 -3.33 -27.29
C ARG A 21 -1.29 -4.68 -27.51
N GLN A 22 -1.91 -5.25 -26.48
CA GLN A 22 -2.68 -6.50 -26.59
C GLN A 22 -3.91 -6.31 -27.48
N LYS A 23 -4.69 -5.24 -27.27
CA LYS A 23 -5.88 -4.91 -28.08
C LYS A 23 -5.56 -4.65 -29.57
N ARG A 24 -4.32 -4.27 -29.92
CA ARG A 24 -3.90 -4.01 -31.31
C ARG A 24 -3.47 -5.27 -32.07
N LEU A 25 -3.18 -6.37 -31.37
CA LEU A 25 -2.82 -7.65 -31.98
C LEU A 25 -4.08 -8.43 -32.41
N GLU A 26 -5.19 -8.28 -31.69
CA GLU A 26 -6.47 -8.92 -32.04
C GLU A 26 -7.18 -8.27 -33.24
N ILE A 27 -6.95 -6.98 -33.52
CA ILE A 27 -7.61 -6.31 -34.67
C ILE A 27 -6.91 -6.64 -36.00
N LYS A 28 -5.65 -7.09 -35.99
CA LYS A 28 -4.93 -7.49 -37.21
C LYS A 28 -5.34 -8.86 -37.76
N SER A 29 -6.13 -9.65 -37.02
CA SER A 29 -6.63 -10.95 -37.47
C SER A 29 -8.05 -10.92 -38.06
N VAL A 30 -8.75 -9.78 -38.04
CA VAL A 30 -10.20 -9.71 -38.38
C VAL A 30 -10.50 -8.85 -39.63
N GLY A 31 -9.48 -8.50 -40.42
CA GLY A 31 -9.65 -7.71 -41.65
C GLY A 31 -9.48 -8.52 -42.92
N PHE A 32 -10.42 -9.40 -43.29
CA PHE A 32 -10.48 -9.95 -44.65
C PHE A 32 -11.94 -10.03 -45.15
N THR A 33 -12.19 -9.34 -46.26
CA THR A 33 -13.48 -9.20 -46.94
C THR A 33 -14.01 -10.52 -47.49
N LEU A 34 -15.34 -10.76 -47.37
CA LEU A 34 -16.04 -11.95 -47.87
C LEU A 34 -15.98 -12.07 -49.41
N PRO A 35 -15.70 -13.28 -49.95
CA PRO A 35 -16.21 -13.72 -51.24
C PRO A 35 -17.50 -14.55 -51.06
N THR A 36 -18.39 -14.34 -52.02
CA THR A 36 -19.74 -14.90 -52.13
C THR A 36 -19.74 -16.42 -52.32
N ALA A 37 -20.62 -17.09 -51.58
CA ALA A 37 -21.24 -18.41 -51.82
C ALA A 37 -20.36 -19.52 -52.44
N ARG A 38 -19.75 -20.38 -51.59
CA ARG A 38 -19.57 -21.80 -51.92
C ARG A 38 -19.26 -22.65 -50.67
N LYS A 39 -20.06 -23.71 -50.52
CA LYS A 39 -19.83 -25.00 -49.82
C LYS A 39 -20.41 -25.17 -48.41
N VAL A 40 -21.26 -26.18 -48.32
CA VAL A 40 -21.81 -26.86 -47.13
C VAL A 40 -20.71 -27.72 -46.45
N GLU A 41 -19.45 -27.30 -46.52
CA GLU A 41 -18.30 -28.02 -45.92
C GLU A 41 -17.77 -27.31 -44.66
N ASP A 42 -18.25 -26.10 -44.35
CA ASP A 42 -17.69 -25.24 -43.31
C ASP A 42 -18.24 -25.50 -41.89
N TYR A 43 -19.23 -26.39 -41.71
CA TYR A 43 -19.82 -26.66 -40.39
C TYR A 43 -18.93 -27.55 -39.50
N CYS A 44 -18.03 -28.32 -40.09
CA CYS A 44 -17.10 -29.20 -39.37
C CYS A 44 -15.88 -28.43 -38.83
N ASP A 45 -15.44 -27.38 -39.53
CA ASP A 45 -14.31 -26.52 -39.12
C ASP A 45 -14.70 -25.57 -37.98
N TYR A 46 -15.98 -25.18 -37.91
CA TYR A 46 -16.49 -24.31 -36.85
C TYR A 46 -16.55 -25.01 -35.48
N LEU A 47 -16.76 -26.34 -35.47
CA LEU A 47 -16.75 -27.15 -34.24
C LEU A 47 -15.32 -27.43 -33.74
N GLU A 48 -14.34 -27.59 -34.64
CA GLU A 48 -12.92 -27.72 -34.24
C GLU A 48 -12.35 -26.42 -33.66
N ASN A 49 -12.86 -25.27 -34.11
CA ASN A 49 -12.49 -23.96 -33.58
C ASN A 49 -13.20 -23.59 -32.26
N LEU A 50 -14.23 -24.34 -31.85
CA LEU A 50 -14.86 -24.23 -30.52
C LEU A 50 -14.19 -25.14 -29.47
N LYS A 51 -12.85 -25.28 -29.54
CA LYS A 51 -12.09 -25.75 -28.39
C LYS A 51 -12.31 -24.79 -27.23
N ILE A 52 -13.13 -25.20 -26.27
CA ILE A 52 -13.29 -24.54 -24.97
C ILE A 52 -11.87 -24.39 -24.41
N THR A 53 -11.33 -23.19 -24.55
CA THR A 53 -9.99 -22.87 -24.11
C THR A 53 -10.13 -22.55 -22.64
N ASP A 54 -9.62 -23.45 -21.80
CA ASP A 54 -9.63 -23.25 -20.37
C ASP A 54 -8.76 -22.04 -20.01
N ASN A 55 -9.41 -20.96 -19.59
CA ASN A 55 -8.78 -19.70 -19.19
C ASN A 55 -8.50 -19.66 -17.68
N THR A 56 -8.34 -20.81 -17.02
CA THR A 56 -7.89 -20.85 -15.62
C THR A 56 -6.46 -20.35 -15.51
N VAL A 57 -6.29 -19.03 -15.54
CA VAL A 57 -5.09 -18.36 -15.08
C VAL A 57 -4.93 -18.74 -13.62
N SER A 58 -3.77 -19.29 -13.27
CA SER A 58 -3.44 -19.57 -11.87
C SER A 58 -3.64 -18.29 -11.06
N LEU A 59 -4.52 -18.35 -10.08
CA LEU A 59 -4.76 -17.24 -9.16
C LEU A 59 -3.44 -16.95 -8.44
N ARG A 60 -2.85 -15.78 -8.70
CA ARG A 60 -1.57 -15.32 -8.13
C ARG A 60 -1.69 -14.92 -6.64
N ILE A 61 -2.56 -15.58 -5.90
CA ILE A 61 -2.90 -15.25 -4.51
C ILE A 61 -1.64 -15.29 -3.66
N ASP A 62 -0.77 -16.29 -3.86
CA ASP A 62 0.47 -16.44 -3.10
C ASP A 62 1.46 -15.29 -3.37
N GLU A 63 1.58 -14.85 -4.63
CA GLU A 63 2.41 -13.69 -5.00
C GLU A 63 1.86 -12.42 -4.35
N HIS A 64 0.53 -12.23 -4.35
CA HIS A 64 -0.11 -11.07 -3.73
C HIS A 64 0.01 -11.07 -2.21
N VAL A 65 -0.16 -12.21 -1.53
CA VAL A 65 0.01 -12.32 -0.07
C VAL A 65 1.46 -12.00 0.32
N SER A 66 2.44 -12.52 -0.42
CA SER A 66 3.86 -12.21 -0.19
C SER A 66 4.16 -10.73 -0.41
N ALA A 67 3.67 -10.14 -1.52
CA ALA A 67 3.85 -8.72 -1.82
C ALA A 67 3.23 -7.82 -0.73
N ILE A 68 2.04 -8.14 -0.25
CA ILE A 68 1.37 -7.36 0.80
C ILE A 68 2.14 -7.47 2.12
N ASN A 69 2.60 -8.66 2.52
CA ASN A 69 3.42 -8.82 3.73
C ASN A 69 4.74 -8.03 3.64
N ALA A 70 5.37 -7.97 2.47
CA ALA A 70 6.55 -7.13 2.25
C ALA A 70 6.22 -5.63 2.41
N LEU A 71 5.11 -5.17 1.83
CA LEU A 71 4.65 -3.78 1.97
C LEU A 71 4.31 -3.41 3.41
N LEU A 72 3.67 -4.32 4.16
CA LEU A 72 3.36 -4.10 5.57
C LEU A 72 4.62 -4.00 6.43
N ASN A 73 5.66 -4.79 6.14
CA ASN A 73 6.94 -4.67 6.83
C ASN A 73 7.63 -3.33 6.56
N ILE A 74 7.53 -2.82 5.34
CA ILE A 74 8.02 -1.48 4.99
C ILE A 74 7.25 -0.41 5.77
N LEU A 75 5.92 -0.53 5.83
CA LEU A 75 5.07 0.38 6.60
C LEU A 75 5.40 0.35 8.10
N CYS A 76 5.58 -0.83 8.69
CA CYS A 76 6.02 -0.98 10.07
C CYS A 76 7.32 -0.23 10.33
N PHE A 77 8.30 -0.33 9.41
CA PHE A 77 9.56 0.39 9.55
C PHE A 77 9.38 1.92 9.48
N GLN A 78 8.52 2.40 8.59
CA GLN A 78 8.24 3.83 8.43
C GLN A 78 7.55 4.44 9.65
N VAL A 79 6.59 3.72 10.23
CA VAL A 79 5.83 4.17 11.40
C VAL A 79 6.60 3.95 12.70
N GLY A 80 7.71 3.20 12.67
CA GLY A 80 8.50 2.88 13.85
C GLY A 80 7.89 1.75 14.70
N LEU A 81 7.11 0.88 14.07
CA LEU A 81 6.58 -0.35 14.65
C LEU A 81 7.57 -1.51 14.48
N SER A 82 7.39 -2.55 15.30
CA SER A 82 8.10 -3.82 15.16
C SER A 82 7.75 -4.51 13.82
N ALA A 83 8.72 -5.27 13.30
CA ALA A 83 8.49 -6.09 12.11
C ALA A 83 7.50 -7.20 12.46
N GLY A 84 6.55 -7.48 11.57
CA GLY A 84 5.50 -8.46 11.81
C GLY A 84 4.38 -8.02 12.76
N THR A 85 4.34 -6.76 13.22
CA THR A 85 3.14 -6.21 13.90
C THR A 85 1.95 -6.14 12.95
N LEU A 86 2.21 -5.84 11.67
CA LEU A 86 1.24 -5.89 10.59
C LEU A 86 1.66 -7.04 9.66
N SER A 87 1.03 -8.20 9.80
CA SER A 87 1.22 -9.33 8.88
C SER A 87 -0.12 -10.02 8.62
N PHE A 88 -0.35 -10.47 7.39
CA PHE A 88 -1.55 -11.20 7.00
C PHE A 88 -1.48 -12.70 7.30
N ASP A 89 -0.30 -13.21 7.64
CA ASP A 89 -0.13 -14.61 7.96
C ASP A 89 -0.59 -14.89 9.40
N ALA A 90 -1.60 -15.75 9.54
CA ALA A 90 -2.13 -16.19 10.84
C ALA A 90 -1.16 -17.11 11.61
N VAL A 91 0.01 -17.43 11.03
CA VAL A 91 1.08 -18.21 11.66
C VAL A 91 1.67 -17.53 12.90
N GLN A 92 1.44 -16.22 13.09
CA GLN A 92 1.55 -15.63 14.42
C GLN A 92 0.35 -16.04 15.29
N GLY A 93 0.32 -17.32 15.67
CA GLY A 93 -0.63 -17.87 16.64
C GLY A 93 -0.63 -17.09 17.95
N MET A 94 -1.59 -17.40 18.83
CA MET A 94 -1.78 -16.76 20.14
C MET A 94 -0.46 -16.58 20.91
N LYS A 95 0.16 -15.40 20.77
CA LYS A 95 1.36 -15.02 21.51
C LYS A 95 0.93 -14.66 22.93
N THR A 96 1.68 -15.14 23.92
CA THR A 96 1.41 -14.74 25.30
C THR A 96 1.68 -13.24 25.45
N ALA A 97 0.89 -12.52 26.26
CA ALA A 97 0.99 -11.05 26.39
C ALA A 97 2.41 -10.57 26.75
N THR A 98 3.18 -11.40 27.44
CA THR A 98 4.60 -11.18 27.79
C THR A 98 5.54 -11.28 26.59
N GLU A 99 5.25 -12.16 25.62
CA GLU A 99 6.00 -12.27 24.36
C GLU A 99 5.70 -11.09 23.44
N VAL A 100 4.46 -10.62 23.41
CA VAL A 100 4.07 -9.43 22.62
C VAL A 100 4.80 -8.19 23.13
N ILE A 101 4.83 -7.96 24.44
CA ILE A 101 5.52 -6.79 25.03
C ILE A 101 7.04 -6.85 24.82
N SER A 102 7.65 -8.04 24.83
CA SER A 102 9.10 -8.19 24.63
C SER A 102 9.52 -8.11 23.16
N GLN A 103 8.68 -8.52 22.21
CA GLN A 103 8.96 -8.37 20.77
C GLN A 103 8.73 -6.93 20.26
N ASP A 104 7.81 -6.18 20.88
CA ASP A 104 7.40 -4.86 20.41
C ASP A 104 8.22 -3.68 20.97
N SER A 105 9.51 -3.90 21.27
CA SER A 105 10.41 -2.87 21.82
C SER A 105 10.49 -1.58 20.98
N LYS A 106 10.48 -1.71 19.65
CA LYS A 106 10.46 -0.57 18.71
C LYS A 106 9.17 0.23 18.85
N THR A 107 8.03 -0.46 18.87
CA THR A 107 6.71 0.15 19.06
C THR A 107 6.61 0.87 20.40
N ALA A 108 7.07 0.24 21.49
CA ALA A 108 7.09 0.86 22.82
C ALA A 108 7.95 2.13 22.85
N ARG A 109 9.11 2.14 22.17
CA ARG A 109 9.97 3.32 22.06
C ARG A 109 9.28 4.44 21.28
N THR A 110 8.64 4.13 20.17
CA THR A 110 7.92 5.11 19.35
C THR A 110 6.77 5.76 20.12
N ILE A 111 5.97 4.97 20.86
CA ILE A 111 4.91 5.48 21.73
C ILE A 111 5.47 6.42 22.80
N LYS A 112 6.57 6.02 23.46
CA LYS A 112 7.23 6.84 24.48
C LYS A 112 7.71 8.17 23.90
N ASN A 113 8.33 8.15 22.72
CA ASN A 113 8.78 9.37 22.05
C ASN A 113 7.61 10.32 21.75
N ASN A 114 6.51 9.79 21.21
CA ASN A 114 5.31 10.60 20.93
C ASN A 114 4.73 11.21 22.21
N LYS A 115 4.69 10.45 23.30
CA LYS A 115 4.23 10.94 24.60
C LYS A 115 5.10 12.11 25.11
N ASN A 116 6.42 11.98 24.99
CA ASN A 116 7.36 13.02 25.40
C ASN A 116 7.19 14.29 24.56
N LEU A 117 7.12 14.15 23.23
CA LEU A 117 6.90 15.28 22.31
C LEU A 117 5.63 16.07 22.65
N ILE A 118 4.53 15.36 22.94
CA ILE A 118 3.27 15.99 23.33
C ILE A 118 3.43 16.72 24.67
N SER A 119 4.06 16.09 25.67
CA SER A 119 4.30 16.73 26.98
C SER A 119 5.10 18.02 26.85
N GLU A 120 6.22 17.98 26.12
CA GLU A 120 7.08 19.14 25.87
C GLU A 120 6.33 20.25 25.11
N SER A 121 5.50 19.88 24.12
CA SER A 121 4.71 20.85 23.37
C SER A 121 3.68 21.58 24.24
N ILE A 122 3.01 20.86 25.16
CA ILE A 122 2.03 21.44 26.07
C ILE A 122 2.72 22.37 27.06
N GLU A 123 3.83 21.94 27.65
CA GLU A 123 4.63 22.77 28.56
C GLU A 123 5.10 24.05 27.86
N SER A 124 5.62 23.95 26.64
CA SER A 124 6.06 25.09 25.85
C SER A 124 4.93 26.09 25.59
N VAL A 125 3.73 25.61 25.24
CA VAL A 125 2.55 26.47 25.02
C VAL A 125 2.12 27.18 26.30
N VAL A 126 2.09 26.48 27.44
CA VAL A 126 1.76 27.07 28.74
C VAL A 126 2.80 28.13 29.13
N HIS A 127 4.09 27.85 28.93
CA HIS A 127 5.15 28.83 29.17
C HIS A 127 5.04 30.06 28.27
N ALA A 128 4.67 29.87 27.00
CA ALA A 128 4.43 30.97 26.07
C ALA A 128 3.28 31.87 26.57
N PHE A 129 2.15 31.29 26.99
CA PHE A 129 1.04 32.07 27.55
C PHE A 129 1.40 32.83 28.83
N ILE A 130 2.13 32.20 29.74
CA ILE A 130 2.59 32.88 30.97
C ILE A 130 3.53 34.05 30.62
N SER A 131 4.46 33.83 29.69
CA SER A 131 5.38 34.88 29.22
C SER A 131 4.62 36.05 28.60
N SER A 132 3.67 35.78 27.70
CA SER A 132 2.81 36.80 27.11
C SER A 132 1.96 37.53 28.16
N GLY A 133 1.42 36.83 29.15
CA GLY A 133 0.63 37.41 30.23
C GLY A 133 1.42 38.32 31.17
N ILE A 134 2.71 38.02 31.40
CA ILE A 134 3.62 38.90 32.14
C ILE A 134 3.92 40.16 31.34
N GLN A 135 4.15 40.03 30.03
CA GLN A 135 4.45 41.17 29.16
C GLN A 135 3.26 42.14 29.01
N LEU A 136 2.04 41.61 29.04
CA LEU A 136 0.81 42.41 29.04
C LEU A 136 0.44 42.97 30.42
N GLY A 137 1.17 42.62 31.48
CA GLY A 137 0.95 43.14 32.84
C GLY A 137 -0.24 42.53 33.59
N PHE A 138 -0.93 41.52 33.03
CA PHE A 138 -2.03 40.83 33.70
C PHE A 138 -1.56 39.92 34.84
N ILE A 139 -0.31 39.43 34.79
CA ILE A 139 0.25 38.49 35.78
C ILE A 139 1.53 39.09 36.40
N LYS A 140 1.54 39.27 37.74
CA LYS A 140 2.75 39.69 38.46
C LYS A 140 3.74 38.53 38.54
N LYS A 141 4.95 38.72 38.01
CA LYS A 141 6.03 37.71 38.06
C LYS A 141 6.39 37.40 39.52
N LYS A 142 6.25 36.14 39.95
CA LYS A 142 6.70 35.71 41.27
C LYS A 142 8.23 35.57 41.24
N LYS A 143 8.95 36.36 42.04
CA LYS A 143 10.39 36.17 42.28
C LYS A 143 10.55 34.89 43.08
N TYR A 144 11.16 33.87 42.51
CA TYR A 144 11.76 32.81 43.29
C TYR A 144 13.14 33.34 43.74
N SER A 145 13.32 33.41 45.05
CA SER A 145 14.62 33.67 45.68
C SER A 145 15.52 32.46 45.53
#